data_AF-A0A803LIR8-F1
#
_entry.id   AF-A0A803LIR8-F1
#
_cell.length_a   1.000
_cell.length_b   1.000
_cell.length_c   1.000
_cell.angle_alpha   90.00
_cell.angle_beta   90.00
_cell.angle_gamma   90.00
#
_symmetry.space_group_name_H-M   'P 1'
#
loop_
_entity.id
_entity.type
_entity.pdbx_description
1 polymer ?
#
loop_
_entity_poly.entity_id
_entity_poly.type
_entity_poly.pdbx_seq_one_letter_code
_entity_poly.pdbx_strand_id
1 'polypeptide(L)'
;MAFSPCGTTWGVQWGVRPLLMSSHSVESKFATISICGPSKIRAIQSLSSSIFSPEPVHLIFNVSSARSPCHKRGFRFIVRAESLKCYISCLQGNNVILCSAYRKLARSYHPDVNKEPGAEQKFKDISNAYEVLSDDEKRSIYDRYGEAGLKGAASGPGDFTNPFDLFESIFDLGGMGMGGMGGRGARNRATEGEDQVYNLVLNFKEAIFGIEKDIDISRLETCGTCNGSGAKPGTQPTKCSTCGGQGQVISAARTPLGVFQQVSTCSACGGTGENSTPCNTCSGDGRVRKSKRISLKVPAGVDAGSRLRVRGEGNAGRRGGPPGDLFVAIDVIPDPVLKRDDTNILYSCKVSYIDAILGTTMKIPTVDGSVDMKIPPGTQPGTTLVMAKKGVPLLNKPNIRGDQLVRVQVEIPKRLSDDEKKLVEELANLNKAKAPNSKR
;
A
#
# COMPACT_ATOMS: atom_id res chain seq x y z
N MET A 1 -17.14 -22.67 -73.68
CA MET A 1 -18.46 -22.23 -73.16
C MET A 1 -18.29 -22.00 -71.66
N ALA A 2 -18.70 -20.89 -71.05
CA ALA A 2 -19.19 -19.62 -71.60
C ALA A 2 -18.97 -18.47 -70.59
N PHE A 3 -18.63 -17.27 -71.10
CA PHE A 3 -18.68 -15.91 -70.53
C PHE A 3 -18.43 -15.60 -69.02
N SER A 4 -17.39 -14.78 -68.79
CA SER A 4 -17.20 -13.78 -67.72
C SER A 4 -18.19 -12.57 -67.87
N PRO A 5 -18.13 -11.41 -67.15
CA PRO A 5 -17.14 -10.88 -66.18
C PRO A 5 -17.73 -10.08 -64.96
N CYS A 6 -16.89 -9.21 -64.35
CA CYS A 6 -17.21 -8.09 -63.41
C CYS A 6 -17.60 -8.43 -61.95
N GLY A 7 -17.32 -7.57 -60.95
CA GLY A 7 -16.63 -6.26 -60.98
C GLY A 7 -16.32 -5.68 -59.58
N THR A 8 -15.40 -4.71 -59.51
CA THR A 8 -14.77 -4.16 -58.28
C THR A 8 -15.48 -2.96 -57.63
N THR A 9 -15.47 -2.88 -56.29
CA THR A 9 -15.21 -1.68 -55.43
C THR A 9 -14.97 -2.15 -53.99
N TRP A 10 -13.89 -1.80 -53.27
CA TRP A 10 -13.55 -0.50 -52.62
C TRP A 10 -14.51 -0.08 -51.50
N GLY A 11 -13.99 0.08 -50.27
CA GLY A 11 -14.73 0.62 -49.11
C GLY A 11 -14.11 0.27 -47.75
N VAL A 12 -13.20 1.11 -47.23
CA VAL A 12 -12.65 0.99 -45.87
C VAL A 12 -13.27 2.06 -44.98
N GLN A 13 -13.89 1.68 -43.85
CA GLN A 13 -13.84 2.55 -42.67
C GLN A 13 -13.94 1.78 -41.34
N TRP A 14 -13.15 2.26 -40.37
CA TRP A 14 -13.17 1.85 -38.97
C TRP A 14 -14.28 2.65 -38.25
N GLY A 15 -14.89 2.21 -37.15
CA GLY A 15 -14.36 1.38 -36.08
C GLY A 15 -14.11 2.27 -34.86
N VAL A 16 -15.18 2.63 -34.14
CA VAL A 16 -15.15 3.53 -32.99
C VAL A 16 -15.12 2.73 -31.67
N ARG A 17 -14.13 3.04 -30.83
CA ARG A 17 -13.85 2.56 -29.45
C ARG A 17 -14.83 3.21 -28.43
N PRO A 18 -14.79 3.00 -27.08
CA PRO A 18 -13.73 2.38 -26.25
C PRO A 18 -14.10 1.52 -24.99
N LEU A 19 -13.23 0.54 -24.67
CA LEU A 19 -12.72 0.13 -23.32
C LEU A 19 -13.75 -0.28 -22.21
N LEU A 20 -13.42 -0.80 -21.01
CA LEU A 20 -12.19 -1.23 -20.26
C LEU A 20 -12.49 -2.66 -19.68
N MET A 21 -11.59 -3.67 -19.72
CA MET A 21 -10.58 -4.06 -18.68
C MET A 21 -11.14 -4.59 -17.33
N SER A 22 -10.54 -5.54 -16.59
CA SER A 22 -9.26 -6.29 -16.75
C SER A 22 -9.10 -7.49 -15.77
N SER A 23 -8.36 -8.53 -16.21
CA SER A 23 -7.47 -9.40 -15.40
C SER A 23 -8.11 -10.34 -14.33
N HIS A 24 -7.45 -11.34 -13.71
CA HIS A 24 -6.03 -11.76 -13.68
C HIS A 24 -5.89 -13.28 -13.34
N SER A 25 -4.63 -13.78 -13.32
CA SER A 25 -4.12 -15.03 -12.70
C SER A 25 -4.27 -16.38 -13.44
N VAL A 26 -3.28 -17.26 -13.23
CA VAL A 26 -3.10 -18.61 -13.78
C VAL A 26 -2.43 -19.49 -12.71
N GLU A 27 -2.75 -20.79 -12.67
CA GLU A 27 -2.19 -21.76 -11.72
C GLU A 27 -0.66 -21.96 -11.85
N SER A 28 -0.02 -22.41 -10.75
CA SER A 28 1.03 -23.42 -10.86
C SER A 28 1.01 -24.38 -9.65
N LYS A 29 1.38 -25.63 -9.88
CA LYS A 29 1.30 -26.74 -8.91
C LYS A 29 2.72 -27.19 -8.53
N PHE A 30 2.93 -27.55 -7.27
CA PHE A 30 4.18 -28.16 -6.79
C PHE A 30 3.94 -29.61 -6.35
N ALA A 31 4.91 -30.50 -6.63
CA ALA A 31 4.85 -31.90 -6.26
C ALA A 31 6.23 -32.43 -5.79
N THR A 32 6.34 -32.60 -4.47
CA THR A 32 6.80 -33.82 -3.72
C THR A 32 8.13 -34.54 -4.06
N ILE A 33 8.68 -35.28 -3.06
CA ILE A 33 9.73 -36.36 -3.15
C ILE A 33 11.19 -35.81 -3.18
N SER A 34 12.19 -36.24 -2.37
CA SER A 34 12.29 -37.32 -1.35
C SER A 34 13.44 -37.17 -0.29
N ILE A 35 13.20 -37.65 0.94
CA ILE A 35 14.05 -38.55 1.80
C ILE A 35 15.42 -38.10 2.42
N CYS A 36 15.63 -38.59 3.67
CA CYS A 36 16.87 -38.79 4.48
C CYS A 36 17.57 -37.64 5.26
N GLY A 37 17.85 -37.92 6.55
CA GLY A 37 19.02 -37.49 7.34
C GLY A 37 19.87 -38.73 7.70
N PRO A 38 20.79 -38.74 8.72
CA PRO A 38 21.04 -37.80 9.83
C PRO A 38 22.54 -37.31 9.82
N SER A 39 23.41 -37.18 10.84
CA SER A 39 23.41 -37.41 12.31
C SER A 39 24.54 -36.69 13.09
N LYS A 40 24.17 -36.13 14.26
CA LYS A 40 24.91 -35.98 15.54
C LYS A 40 26.46 -36.15 15.65
N ILE A 41 27.08 -35.13 16.29
CA ILE A 41 28.01 -35.18 17.45
C ILE A 41 29.50 -35.62 17.28
N ARG A 42 30.44 -34.66 17.44
CA ARG A 42 31.65 -34.61 18.34
C ARG A 42 32.62 -33.49 17.90
N ALA A 43 33.70 -33.13 18.61
CA ALA A 43 33.91 -32.61 19.98
C ALA A 43 35.44 -32.49 20.27
N ILE A 44 35.84 -31.78 21.35
CA ILE A 44 37.18 -31.80 22.03
C ILE A 44 38.32 -30.91 21.46
N GLN A 45 38.77 -29.95 22.32
CA GLN A 45 40.14 -29.48 22.71
C GLN A 45 41.37 -29.79 21.81
N SER A 46 42.46 -28.99 21.73
CA SER A 46 42.88 -27.67 22.29
C SER A 46 44.12 -27.15 21.45
N LEU A 47 45.18 -26.41 21.84
CA LEU A 47 45.80 -25.88 23.09
C LEU A 47 46.91 -24.83 22.72
N SER A 48 47.25 -23.86 23.61
CA SER A 48 48.47 -22.98 23.63
C SER A 48 48.76 -22.04 22.44
N SER A 49 49.31 -20.81 22.57
CA SER A 49 49.64 -19.87 23.68
C SER A 49 49.90 -18.45 23.06
N SER A 50 50.66 -17.43 23.52
CA SER A 50 51.58 -17.13 24.66
C SER A 50 52.05 -15.64 24.61
N ILE A 51 52.31 -14.99 25.77
CA ILE A 51 53.33 -13.89 26.02
C ILE A 51 53.10 -12.50 25.34
N PHE A 52 53.25 -11.29 25.95
CA PHE A 52 53.23 -10.79 27.36
C PHE A 52 52.93 -9.24 27.38
N SER A 53 52.94 -8.60 28.56
CA SER A 53 52.57 -7.18 28.90
C SER A 53 53.82 -6.23 29.04
N PRO A 54 53.88 -5.00 29.68
CA PRO A 54 52.95 -4.29 30.62
C PRO A 54 52.83 -2.72 30.62
N GLU A 55 51.73 -2.21 31.25
CA GLU A 55 51.56 -1.06 32.23
C GLU A 55 52.26 0.34 32.13
N PRO A 56 52.01 1.35 33.02
CA PRO A 56 50.72 1.95 33.51
C PRO A 56 50.72 3.51 33.68
N VAL A 57 49.57 4.18 33.94
CA VAL A 57 49.50 5.48 34.68
C VAL A 57 48.13 5.80 35.36
N HIS A 58 48.08 6.82 36.24
CA HIS A 58 47.02 7.16 37.22
C HIS A 58 46.03 8.29 36.82
N LEU A 59 44.89 8.39 37.56
CA LEU A 59 44.30 9.58 38.27
C LEU A 59 42.76 9.41 38.43
N ILE A 60 42.15 9.03 39.57
CA ILE A 60 41.88 9.68 40.89
C ILE A 60 40.77 10.78 40.90
N PHE A 61 39.85 10.65 41.89
CA PHE A 61 38.69 11.50 42.34
C PHE A 61 37.28 11.09 41.82
N ASN A 62 36.37 10.43 42.57
CA ASN A 62 35.58 10.79 43.81
C ASN A 62 34.35 11.69 43.45
N VAL A 63 33.10 11.52 43.91
CA VAL A 63 32.58 11.25 45.29
C VAL A 63 31.25 10.44 45.37
N SER A 64 31.26 9.39 46.19
CA SER A 64 30.25 8.80 47.13
C SER A 64 28.74 8.54 46.87
N SER A 65 28.29 7.46 47.55
CA SER A 65 26.93 7.18 48.14
C SER A 65 25.85 6.56 47.23
N ALA A 66 25.44 5.28 47.27
CA ALA A 66 25.57 4.11 48.17
C ALA A 66 24.49 3.92 49.28
N ARG A 67 23.63 2.87 49.15
CA ARG A 67 23.21 1.88 50.20
C ARG A 67 22.13 0.87 49.72
N SER A 68 22.57 -0.26 49.13
CA SER A 68 22.55 -1.66 49.65
C SER A 68 21.38 -2.19 50.57
N PRO A 69 21.32 -3.51 50.95
CA PRO A 69 20.83 -4.62 50.11
C PRO A 69 20.01 -5.72 50.89
N CYS A 70 20.11 -6.99 50.44
CA CYS A 70 19.77 -8.29 51.07
C CYS A 70 18.32 -8.81 50.89
N HIS A 71 18.00 -10.12 51.02
CA HIS A 71 18.81 -11.30 51.40
C HIS A 71 18.43 -12.59 50.60
N LYS A 72 18.92 -13.79 50.99
CA LYS A 72 18.66 -15.13 50.41
C LYS A 72 17.96 -16.08 51.40
N ARG A 73 17.28 -17.14 50.90
CA ARG A 73 17.37 -18.58 51.33
C ARG A 73 16.32 -19.46 50.60
N GLY A 74 16.46 -20.78 50.71
CA GLY A 74 15.48 -21.81 50.28
C GLY A 74 16.04 -23.23 50.40
N PHE A 75 15.20 -24.29 50.42
CA PHE A 75 15.60 -25.70 50.20
C PHE A 75 14.41 -26.69 50.01
N ARG A 76 14.61 -27.67 49.12
CA ARG A 76 14.05 -29.07 49.01
C ARG A 76 12.54 -29.42 49.20
N PHE A 77 11.93 -29.85 48.08
CA PHE A 77 11.20 -31.13 47.82
C PHE A 77 10.46 -31.92 48.92
N ILE A 78 9.23 -32.37 48.60
CA ILE A 78 8.77 -33.79 48.72
C ILE A 78 7.60 -34.13 47.75
N VAL A 79 7.51 -35.43 47.43
CA VAL A 79 6.67 -36.31 46.56
C VAL A 79 5.21 -35.92 46.14
N ARG A 80 4.76 -36.54 45.02
CA ARG A 80 3.43 -36.50 44.35
C ARG A 80 2.30 -37.28 45.07
N ALA A 81 1.05 -36.82 44.87
CA ALA A 81 -0.15 -37.62 44.48
C ALA A 81 -1.21 -36.61 43.95
N GLU A 82 -1.44 -36.47 42.65
CA GLU A 82 -2.40 -37.23 41.80
C GLU A 82 -3.87 -36.74 41.82
N SER A 83 -4.38 -36.45 40.62
CA SER A 83 -5.78 -36.17 40.25
C SER A 83 -6.43 -34.83 40.68
N LEU A 84 -7.23 -34.27 39.77
CA LEU A 84 -8.40 -33.40 40.00
C LEU A 84 -8.24 -32.13 40.89
N LYS A 85 -7.58 -31.08 40.37
CA LYS A 85 -7.98 -29.66 40.54
C LYS A 85 -7.15 -28.69 39.68
N CYS A 86 -7.76 -28.15 38.62
CA CYS A 86 -7.30 -26.93 37.94
C CYS A 86 -8.47 -25.96 37.69
N TYR A 87 -9.34 -25.78 38.69
CA TYR A 87 -10.17 -24.58 38.78
C TYR A 87 -9.42 -23.54 39.64
N ILE A 88 -9.49 -22.27 39.23
CA ILE A 88 -8.99 -21.08 39.96
C ILE A 88 -7.45 -20.99 40.14
N SER A 89 -6.78 -20.33 39.19
CA SER A 89 -5.62 -19.45 39.48
C SER A 89 -5.42 -18.31 38.46
N CYS A 90 -6.52 -17.76 37.91
CA CYS A 90 -6.50 -16.59 37.00
C CYS A 90 -7.27 -15.37 37.54
N LEU A 91 -7.22 -15.16 38.85
CA LEU A 91 -7.64 -13.93 39.53
C LEU A 91 -6.52 -12.87 39.49
N GLN A 92 -6.15 -12.42 38.28
CA GLN A 92 -5.59 -11.09 38.00
C GLN A 92 -5.49 -10.89 36.48
N GLY A 93 -6.04 -9.78 35.98
CA GLY A 93 -6.23 -9.55 34.54
C GLY A 93 -4.93 -9.25 33.79
N ASN A 94 -4.54 -10.14 32.89
CA ASN A 94 -3.52 -9.91 31.87
C ASN A 94 -3.74 -10.89 30.70
N ASN A 95 -4.37 -10.43 29.61
CA ASN A 95 -4.69 -11.29 28.45
C ASN A 95 -3.42 -11.90 27.79
N VAL A 96 -2.26 -11.26 27.97
CA VAL A 96 -0.93 -11.79 27.63
C VAL A 96 -0.65 -13.16 28.28
N ILE A 97 -1.06 -13.35 29.55
CA ILE A 97 -0.83 -14.58 30.30
C ILE A 97 -1.73 -15.70 29.77
N LEU A 98 -3.02 -15.41 29.54
CA LEU A 98 -3.98 -16.35 28.95
C LEU A 98 -3.51 -16.85 27.58
N CYS A 99 -3.13 -15.94 26.69
CA CYS A 99 -2.50 -16.27 25.40
C CYS A 99 -1.28 -17.18 25.54
N SER A 100 -0.45 -16.96 26.57
CA SER A 100 0.74 -17.79 26.82
C SER A 100 0.41 -19.19 27.35
N ALA A 101 -0.68 -19.35 28.09
CA ALA A 101 -1.14 -20.63 28.63
C ALA A 101 -1.81 -21.46 27.54
N TYR A 102 -2.74 -20.88 26.78
CA TYR A 102 -3.38 -21.51 25.62
C TYR A 102 -2.33 -22.01 24.61
N ARG A 103 -1.38 -21.14 24.20
CA ARG A 103 -0.28 -21.51 23.28
C ARG A 103 0.69 -22.57 23.83
N LYS A 104 0.63 -22.95 25.11
CA LYS A 104 1.35 -24.12 25.64
C LYS A 104 0.47 -25.36 25.54
N LEU A 105 -0.72 -25.32 26.13
CA LEU A 105 -1.65 -26.45 26.18
C LEU A 105 -2.09 -26.92 24.79
N ALA A 106 -2.40 -26.00 23.88
CA ALA A 106 -2.76 -26.31 22.50
C ALA A 106 -1.64 -27.04 21.72
N ARG A 107 -0.36 -26.83 22.08
CA ARG A 107 0.77 -27.61 21.51
C ARG A 107 1.00 -28.95 22.19
N SER A 108 0.60 -29.10 23.46
CA SER A 108 0.68 -30.37 24.20
C SER A 108 -0.45 -31.36 23.88
N TYR A 109 -1.59 -30.86 23.38
CA TYR A 109 -2.76 -31.68 23.00
C TYR A 109 -3.11 -31.60 21.51
N HIS A 110 -2.24 -31.05 20.66
CA HIS A 110 -2.46 -31.03 19.21
C HIS A 110 -2.53 -32.46 18.66
N PRO A 111 -3.51 -32.82 17.81
CA PRO A 111 -3.71 -34.21 17.35
C PRO A 111 -2.49 -34.80 16.61
N ASP A 112 -1.73 -33.98 15.88
CA ASP A 112 -0.49 -34.42 15.21
C ASP A 112 0.65 -34.75 16.18
N VAL A 113 0.64 -34.13 17.37
CA VAL A 113 1.74 -34.14 18.35
C VAL A 113 1.46 -35.12 19.50
N ASN A 114 0.21 -35.21 19.96
CA ASN A 114 -0.22 -36.15 20.99
C ASN A 114 -1.32 -37.07 20.44
N LYS A 115 -1.03 -38.37 20.43
CA LYS A 115 -1.89 -39.44 19.90
C LYS A 115 -2.56 -40.29 20.98
N GLU A 116 -2.59 -39.79 22.22
CA GLU A 116 -3.35 -40.41 23.32
C GLU A 116 -4.87 -40.37 23.05
N PRO A 117 -5.62 -41.45 23.34
CA PRO A 117 -7.08 -41.41 23.24
C PRO A 117 -7.66 -40.34 24.18
N GLY A 118 -8.43 -39.41 23.61
CA GLY A 118 -8.99 -38.27 24.33
C GLY A 118 -8.12 -37.00 24.36
N ALA A 119 -6.95 -36.97 23.69
CA ALA A 119 -6.18 -35.73 23.50
C ALA A 119 -6.98 -34.68 22.69
N GLU A 120 -7.68 -35.12 21.63
CA GLU A 120 -8.52 -34.28 20.78
C GLU A 120 -9.70 -33.63 21.54
N GLN A 121 -10.34 -34.36 22.46
CA GLN A 121 -11.41 -33.83 23.31
C GLN A 121 -10.88 -32.71 24.20
N LYS A 122 -9.78 -32.95 24.92
CA LYS A 122 -9.11 -31.93 25.74
C LYS A 122 -8.70 -30.71 24.92
N PHE A 123 -8.24 -30.90 23.68
CA PHE A 123 -7.90 -29.79 22.78
C PHE A 123 -9.12 -28.92 22.43
N LYS A 124 -10.28 -29.53 22.16
CA LYS A 124 -11.55 -28.81 21.95
C LYS A 124 -11.96 -28.06 23.21
N ASP A 125 -11.91 -28.70 24.38
CA ASP A 125 -12.23 -28.05 25.67
C ASP A 125 -11.31 -26.85 25.96
N ILE A 126 -10.01 -26.99 25.71
CA ILE A 126 -9.01 -25.92 25.85
C ILE A 126 -9.28 -24.75 24.89
N SER A 127 -9.78 -25.03 23.69
CA SER A 127 -10.11 -24.02 22.68
C SER A 127 -11.39 -23.26 23.06
N ASN A 128 -12.44 -23.98 23.47
CA ASN A 128 -13.70 -23.41 23.97
C ASN A 128 -13.45 -22.52 25.20
N ALA A 129 -12.66 -22.99 26.16
CA ALA A 129 -12.30 -22.23 27.35
C ALA A 129 -11.45 -20.99 27.02
N TYR A 130 -10.56 -21.07 26.01
CA TYR A 130 -9.81 -19.90 25.56
C TYR A 130 -10.71 -18.86 24.90
N GLU A 131 -11.66 -19.26 24.05
CA GLU A 131 -12.60 -18.33 23.40
C GLU A 131 -13.40 -17.52 24.44
N VAL A 132 -14.04 -18.22 25.40
CA VAL A 132 -14.84 -17.60 26.47
C VAL A 132 -14.01 -16.68 27.36
N LEU A 133 -12.75 -17.02 27.64
CA LEU A 133 -11.87 -16.22 28.52
C LEU A 133 -11.11 -15.11 27.77
N SER A 134 -11.05 -15.14 26.44
CA SER A 134 -10.33 -14.16 25.61
C SER A 134 -11.11 -12.86 25.35
N ASP A 135 -12.42 -12.92 25.57
CA ASP A 135 -13.40 -11.85 25.35
C ASP A 135 -14.00 -11.46 26.70
N ASP A 136 -13.84 -10.20 27.10
CA ASP A 136 -14.26 -9.71 28.42
C ASP A 136 -15.80 -9.74 28.59
N GLU A 137 -16.59 -9.64 27.51
CA GLU A 137 -18.05 -9.74 27.57
C GLU A 137 -18.49 -11.21 27.76
N LYS A 138 -17.99 -12.14 26.93
CA LYS A 138 -18.26 -13.58 27.06
C LYS A 138 -17.85 -14.11 28.42
N ARG A 139 -16.67 -13.70 28.90
CA ARG A 139 -16.17 -13.99 30.24
C ARG A 139 -17.14 -13.48 31.31
N SER A 140 -17.61 -12.23 31.20
CA SER A 140 -18.54 -11.66 32.19
C SER A 140 -19.89 -12.38 32.25
N ILE A 141 -20.34 -13.01 31.15
CA ILE A 141 -21.55 -13.84 31.11
C ILE A 141 -21.29 -15.17 31.82
N TYR A 142 -20.16 -15.83 31.53
CA TYR A 142 -19.75 -17.07 32.20
C TYR A 142 -19.54 -16.88 33.71
N ASP A 143 -18.85 -15.81 34.13
CA ASP A 143 -18.59 -15.49 35.53
C ASP A 143 -19.88 -15.16 36.32
N ARG A 144 -21.01 -14.84 35.64
CA ARG A 144 -22.33 -14.56 36.26
C ARG A 144 -23.31 -15.73 36.23
N TYR A 145 -23.29 -16.55 35.17
CA TYR A 145 -24.33 -17.54 34.87
C TYR A 145 -23.79 -18.95 34.55
N GLY A 146 -22.46 -19.15 34.60
CA GLY A 146 -21.79 -20.39 34.24
C GLY A 146 -22.00 -20.78 32.76
N GLU A 147 -21.77 -22.06 32.45
CA GLU A 147 -22.00 -22.60 31.10
C GLU A 147 -23.44 -22.45 30.61
N ALA A 148 -24.42 -22.41 31.52
CA ALA A 148 -25.83 -22.23 31.17
C ALA A 148 -26.07 -20.85 30.53
N GLY A 149 -25.36 -19.81 30.96
CA GLY A 149 -25.43 -18.47 30.37
C GLY A 149 -24.94 -18.41 28.92
N LEU A 150 -23.97 -19.25 28.55
CA LEU A 150 -23.48 -19.34 27.17
C LEU A 150 -24.44 -20.13 26.28
N LYS A 151 -25.03 -21.22 26.82
CA LYS A 151 -26.00 -22.07 26.10
C LYS A 151 -27.38 -21.39 25.95
N GLY A 152 -27.73 -20.45 26.83
CA GLY A 152 -29.01 -19.74 26.82
C GLY A 152 -29.23 -18.73 25.68
N ALA A 153 -28.23 -18.46 24.85
CA ALA A 153 -28.33 -17.49 23.74
C ALA A 153 -29.10 -18.02 22.51
N ALA A 154 -29.40 -19.32 22.45
CA ALA A 154 -30.07 -19.96 21.30
C ALA A 154 -31.26 -20.84 21.75
N SER A 155 -32.43 -20.21 21.96
CA SER A 155 -33.67 -20.89 22.34
C SER A 155 -34.69 -20.91 21.19
N GLY A 156 -34.47 -21.82 20.23
CA GLY A 156 -35.41 -22.14 19.15
C GLY A 156 -35.49 -23.67 18.93
N PRO A 157 -36.68 -24.24 18.69
CA PRO A 157 -36.83 -25.70 18.58
C PRO A 157 -36.36 -26.22 17.21
N GLY A 158 -35.21 -26.88 17.19
CA GLY A 158 -34.68 -27.61 16.02
C GLY A 158 -33.66 -28.65 16.46
N ASP A 159 -33.80 -29.89 15.98
CA ASP A 159 -32.89 -30.98 16.29
C ASP A 159 -31.66 -30.93 15.36
N PHE A 160 -30.52 -30.49 15.89
CA PHE A 160 -29.28 -30.27 15.14
C PHE A 160 -28.07 -30.82 15.90
N THR A 161 -27.45 -31.86 15.33
CA THR A 161 -26.46 -32.69 16.03
C THR A 161 -25.03 -32.10 16.09
N ASN A 162 -24.77 -30.95 15.45
CA ASN A 162 -23.44 -30.32 15.35
C ASN A 162 -23.46 -28.83 15.72
N PRO A 163 -22.80 -28.41 16.83
CA PRO A 163 -22.70 -26.99 17.21
C PRO A 163 -21.88 -26.09 16.27
N PHE A 164 -21.08 -26.66 15.36
CA PHE A 164 -20.20 -25.88 14.46
C PHE A 164 -20.97 -25.22 13.30
N ASP A 165 -21.82 -25.97 12.58
CA ASP A 165 -22.58 -25.46 11.43
C ASP A 165 -23.54 -24.32 11.82
N LEU A 166 -24.11 -24.40 13.03
CA LEU A 166 -24.98 -23.35 13.57
C LEU A 166 -24.24 -22.03 13.82
N PHE A 167 -22.93 -22.06 14.04
CA PHE A 167 -22.15 -20.86 14.34
C PHE A 167 -21.59 -20.18 13.08
N GLU A 168 -21.17 -20.93 12.05
CA GLU A 168 -20.79 -20.30 10.77
C GLU A 168 -22.01 -19.74 10.03
N SER A 169 -23.13 -20.45 9.98
CA SER A 169 -24.35 -19.97 9.33
C SER A 169 -24.92 -18.70 9.99
N ILE A 170 -24.77 -18.53 11.31
CA ILE A 170 -25.17 -17.30 12.02
C ILE A 170 -24.16 -16.16 11.88
N PHE A 171 -22.95 -16.42 11.38
CA PHE A 171 -21.95 -15.39 11.09
C PHE A 171 -22.02 -14.92 9.63
N ASP A 172 -22.13 -15.85 8.68
CA ASP A 172 -22.11 -15.57 7.23
C ASP A 172 -23.44 -14.99 6.72
N LEU A 173 -24.59 -15.49 7.21
CA LEU A 173 -25.90 -14.89 6.94
C LEU A 173 -26.29 -13.81 7.98
N GLY A 174 -25.56 -13.72 9.10
CA GLY A 174 -25.92 -12.92 10.27
C GLY A 174 -25.10 -11.65 10.51
N GLY A 175 -24.46 -11.08 9.47
CA GLY A 175 -23.86 -9.73 9.50
C GLY A 175 -24.81 -8.56 9.84
N MET A 176 -26.05 -8.86 10.25
CA MET A 176 -27.06 -7.94 10.78
C MET A 176 -27.66 -8.39 12.14
N GLY A 177 -27.11 -9.42 12.78
CA GLY A 177 -27.63 -10.01 14.02
C GLY A 177 -27.04 -9.42 15.31
N MET A 178 -27.91 -8.83 16.15
CA MET A 178 -27.82 -8.64 17.61
C MET A 178 -26.58 -8.03 18.30
N GLY A 179 -25.46 -7.74 17.62
CA GLY A 179 -24.33 -6.97 18.17
C GLY A 179 -24.26 -5.51 17.72
N GLY A 180 -24.77 -5.20 16.52
CA GLY A 180 -24.56 -3.89 15.87
C GLY A 180 -25.41 -2.72 16.36
N MET A 181 -26.33 -2.91 17.31
CA MET A 181 -27.39 -1.94 17.62
C MET A 181 -27.01 -0.84 18.64
N GLY A 182 -25.74 -0.75 19.06
CA GLY A 182 -25.25 0.32 19.95
C GLY A 182 -24.46 1.45 19.27
N GLY A 183 -23.89 1.21 18.08
CA GLY A 183 -22.77 1.99 17.54
C GLY A 183 -23.11 3.24 16.70
N ARG A 184 -24.33 3.78 16.72
CA ARG A 184 -24.78 4.85 15.79
C ARG A 184 -25.27 6.13 16.47
N GLY A 185 -24.57 6.55 17.53
CA GLY A 185 -24.79 7.83 18.20
C GLY A 185 -24.54 9.04 17.29
N ALA A 186 -25.50 9.97 17.27
CA ALA A 186 -25.43 11.35 16.78
C ALA A 186 -24.55 11.65 15.53
N ARG A 187 -25.19 11.74 14.35
CA ARG A 187 -24.63 12.37 13.13
C ARG A 187 -24.38 13.90 13.25
N ASN A 188 -24.41 14.45 14.48
CA ASN A 188 -24.17 15.86 14.77
C ASN A 188 -22.68 16.19 14.98
N ARG A 189 -21.80 15.18 15.03
CA ARG A 189 -20.35 15.34 15.30
C ARG A 189 -19.61 16.00 14.14
N ALA A 190 -18.54 16.74 14.48
CA ALA A 190 -17.51 17.18 13.54
C ALA A 190 -17.02 15.99 12.68
N THR A 191 -17.07 16.15 11.36
CA THR A 191 -16.73 15.10 10.39
C THR A 191 -15.56 15.58 9.55
N GLU A 192 -14.57 14.71 9.32
CA GLU A 192 -13.40 15.00 8.49
C GLU A 192 -13.78 15.42 7.06
N GLY A 193 -12.90 16.20 6.43
CA GLY A 193 -13.08 16.70 5.08
C GLY A 193 -12.87 15.64 4.02
N GLU A 194 -13.60 15.79 2.91
CA GLU A 194 -13.44 14.94 1.73
C GLU A 194 -12.10 15.28 1.04
N ASP A 195 -11.24 14.29 0.82
CA ASP A 195 -9.97 14.46 0.08
C ASP A 195 -10.21 15.02 -1.33
N GLN A 196 -9.23 15.76 -1.85
CA GLN A 196 -9.22 16.28 -3.22
C GLN A 196 -8.14 15.63 -4.07
N VAL A 197 -8.41 15.42 -5.35
CA VAL A 197 -7.43 14.94 -6.34
C VAL A 197 -7.21 16.02 -7.39
N TYR A 198 -5.95 16.31 -7.70
CA TYR A 198 -5.57 17.28 -8.72
C TYR A 198 -4.54 16.67 -9.67
N ASN A 199 -4.80 16.69 -10.98
CA ASN A 199 -3.90 16.14 -11.97
C ASN A 199 -2.94 17.24 -12.45
N LEU A 200 -1.67 17.14 -12.04
CA LEU A 200 -0.62 18.06 -12.45
C LEU A 200 0.14 17.48 -13.64
N VAL A 201 -0.02 18.12 -14.80
CA VAL A 201 0.73 17.78 -16.01
C VAL A 201 2.11 18.46 -15.97
N LEU A 202 3.17 17.67 -16.15
CA LEU A 202 4.56 18.11 -16.20
C LEU A 202 5.21 17.76 -17.54
N ASN A 203 6.14 18.60 -17.99
CA ASN A 203 7.03 18.24 -19.10
C ASN A 203 8.11 17.25 -18.62
N PHE A 204 8.60 16.37 -19.52
CA PHE A 204 9.65 15.39 -19.24
C PHE A 204 10.85 15.96 -18.44
N LYS A 205 11.34 17.15 -18.83
CA LYS A 205 12.47 17.81 -18.18
C LYS A 205 12.13 18.34 -16.78
N GLU A 206 10.91 18.83 -16.57
CA GLU A 206 10.43 19.30 -15.26
C GLU A 206 10.31 18.15 -14.25
N ALA A 207 9.83 16.99 -14.70
CA ALA A 207 9.77 15.78 -13.87
C ALA A 207 11.17 15.29 -13.44
N ILE A 208 12.18 15.48 -14.28
CA ILE A 208 13.56 15.04 -14.02
C ILE A 208 14.28 16.00 -13.08
N PHE A 209 14.19 17.32 -13.29
CA PHE A 209 14.85 18.30 -12.41
C PHE A 209 14.08 18.61 -11.12
N GLY A 210 12.77 18.35 -11.10
CA GLY A 210 11.88 18.88 -10.07
C GLY A 210 11.57 20.36 -10.33
N ILE A 211 10.43 20.84 -9.80
CA ILE A 211 9.99 22.22 -9.99
C ILE A 211 9.06 22.65 -8.86
N GLU A 212 9.12 23.93 -8.50
CA GLU A 212 8.13 24.58 -7.67
C GLU A 212 7.08 25.22 -8.59
N LYS A 213 5.83 24.73 -8.51
CA LYS A 213 4.70 25.23 -9.30
C LYS A 213 3.57 25.66 -8.37
N ASP A 214 3.07 26.87 -8.56
CA ASP A 214 1.82 27.31 -7.96
C ASP A 214 0.64 26.65 -8.69
N ILE A 215 -0.28 26.05 -7.93
CA ILE A 215 -1.55 25.52 -8.42
C ILE A 215 -2.72 26.26 -7.79
N ASP A 216 -3.68 26.71 -8.60
CA ASP A 216 -4.93 27.33 -8.15
C ASP A 216 -6.03 26.27 -8.07
N ILE A 217 -6.42 25.87 -6.87
CA ILE A 217 -7.46 24.84 -6.64
C ILE A 217 -8.76 25.43 -6.10
N SER A 218 -9.91 24.87 -6.52
CA SER A 218 -11.24 25.24 -6.02
C SER A 218 -11.73 24.23 -4.99
N ARG A 219 -11.60 24.56 -3.71
CA ARG A 219 -11.95 23.68 -2.57
C ARG A 219 -13.05 24.27 -1.70
N LEU A 220 -13.69 23.44 -0.88
CA LEU A 220 -14.51 23.93 0.23
C LEU A 220 -13.61 24.34 1.39
N GLU A 221 -13.75 25.57 1.88
CA GLU A 221 -13.10 26.04 3.11
C GLU A 221 -14.12 26.31 4.20
N THR A 222 -13.70 26.30 5.46
CA THR A 222 -14.54 26.68 6.61
C THR A 222 -15.10 28.09 6.41
N CYS A 223 -16.41 28.25 6.59
CA CYS A 223 -17.07 29.54 6.40
C CYS A 223 -16.69 30.49 7.56
N GLY A 224 -15.87 31.51 7.26
CA GLY A 224 -15.29 32.42 8.26
C GLY A 224 -16.27 33.39 8.94
N THR A 225 -17.53 33.45 8.53
CA THR A 225 -18.58 34.19 9.25
C THR A 225 -19.14 33.38 10.41
N CYS A 226 -19.41 32.09 10.21
CA CYS A 226 -19.97 31.18 11.23
C CYS A 226 -18.94 30.21 11.84
N ASN A 227 -17.66 30.31 11.46
CA ASN A 227 -16.56 29.42 11.87
C ASN A 227 -16.91 27.92 11.79
N GLY A 228 -17.55 27.50 10.70
CA GLY A 228 -17.93 26.10 10.47
C GLY A 228 -19.24 25.64 11.13
N SER A 229 -19.87 26.43 12.01
CA SER A 229 -21.09 26.02 12.73
C SER A 229 -22.36 25.94 11.88
N GLY A 230 -22.39 26.58 10.70
CA GLY A 230 -23.57 26.69 9.84
C GLY A 230 -24.63 27.69 10.31
N ALA A 231 -24.63 28.05 11.60
CA ALA A 231 -25.58 28.99 12.20
C ALA A 231 -25.21 30.47 11.96
N LYS A 232 -26.21 31.36 12.00
CA LYS A 232 -26.02 32.82 11.95
C LYS A 232 -25.25 33.29 13.20
N PRO A 233 -24.20 34.12 13.09
CA PRO A 233 -23.48 34.65 14.25
C PRO A 233 -24.39 35.32 15.27
N GLY A 234 -24.14 35.07 16.55
CA GLY A 234 -24.98 35.52 17.67
C GLY A 234 -26.23 34.67 17.92
N THR A 235 -26.58 33.71 17.06
CA THR A 235 -27.63 32.71 17.34
C THR A 235 -27.03 31.41 17.88
N GLN A 236 -27.71 30.78 18.83
CA GLN A 236 -27.34 29.45 19.34
C GLN A 236 -28.25 28.37 18.73
N PRO A 237 -27.73 27.16 18.45
CA PRO A 237 -28.56 26.04 18.04
C PRO A 237 -29.51 25.61 19.17
N THR A 238 -30.77 25.36 18.82
CA THR A 238 -31.81 24.86 19.73
C THR A 238 -32.13 23.41 19.40
N LYS A 239 -32.54 22.59 20.37
CA LYS A 239 -32.91 21.19 20.10
C LYS A 239 -34.12 21.13 19.16
N CYS A 240 -34.02 20.35 18.09
CA CYS A 240 -35.11 20.15 17.14
C CYS A 240 -36.31 19.49 17.83
N SER A 241 -37.46 20.17 17.82
CA SER A 241 -38.70 19.69 18.45
C SER A 241 -39.22 18.39 17.83
N THR A 242 -39.18 18.27 16.50
CA THR A 242 -39.72 17.13 15.74
C THR A 242 -39.02 15.80 16.03
N CYS A 243 -37.76 15.82 16.48
CA CYS A 243 -37.00 14.60 16.81
C CYS A 243 -36.34 14.62 18.19
N GLY A 244 -36.69 15.58 19.07
CA GLY A 244 -36.16 15.70 20.43
C GLY A 244 -34.62 15.79 20.55
N GLY A 245 -33.92 16.21 19.49
CA GLY A 245 -32.44 16.18 19.43
C GLY A 245 -31.80 14.95 18.74
N GLN A 246 -32.58 13.94 18.33
CA GLN A 246 -32.03 12.68 17.81
C GLN A 246 -31.60 12.73 16.32
N GLY A 247 -31.98 13.78 15.59
CA GLY A 247 -31.70 13.97 14.15
C GLY A 247 -32.45 13.01 13.21
N GLN A 248 -33.13 11.98 13.73
CA GLN A 248 -33.86 10.98 12.98
C GLN A 248 -35.28 10.84 13.52
N VAL A 249 -36.21 10.39 12.67
CA VAL A 249 -37.58 10.06 13.05
C VAL A 249 -37.92 8.65 12.56
N ILE A 250 -38.56 7.87 13.43
CA ILE A 250 -38.95 6.48 13.17
C ILE A 250 -40.38 6.49 12.65
N SER A 251 -40.58 6.08 11.39
CA SER A 251 -41.89 5.90 10.78
C SER A 251 -42.31 4.44 10.92
N ALA A 252 -43.43 4.17 11.60
CA ALA A 252 -43.95 2.83 11.83
C ALA A 252 -45.13 2.54 10.89
N ALA A 253 -44.89 1.82 9.80
CA ALA A 253 -45.91 1.37 8.87
C ALA A 253 -46.55 0.05 9.37
N ARG A 254 -47.88 0.00 9.48
CA ARG A 254 -48.60 -1.25 9.76
C ARG A 254 -48.85 -1.98 8.45
N THR A 255 -48.32 -3.20 8.33
CA THR A 255 -48.55 -4.11 7.19
C THR A 255 -49.33 -5.34 7.65
N PRO A 256 -49.95 -6.12 6.76
CA PRO A 256 -50.61 -7.38 7.12
C PRO A 256 -49.68 -8.42 7.78
N LEU A 257 -48.36 -8.29 7.59
CA LEU A 257 -47.33 -9.17 8.16
C LEU A 257 -46.71 -8.63 9.46
N GLY A 258 -47.18 -7.48 9.97
CA GLY A 258 -46.67 -6.86 11.19
C GLY A 258 -46.32 -5.37 11.03
N VAL A 259 -45.72 -4.79 12.06
CA VAL A 259 -45.30 -3.37 12.08
C VAL A 259 -43.87 -3.24 11.56
N PHE A 260 -43.70 -2.64 10.39
CA PHE A 260 -42.39 -2.33 9.81
C PHE A 260 -41.95 -0.92 10.26
N GLN A 261 -40.77 -0.81 10.87
CA GLN A 261 -40.22 0.47 11.32
C GLN A 261 -39.09 0.93 10.40
N GLN A 262 -39.30 2.05 9.70
CA GLN A 262 -38.29 2.70 8.88
C GLN A 262 -37.73 3.93 9.60
N VAL A 263 -36.41 3.93 9.83
CA VAL A 263 -35.71 5.10 10.37
C VAL A 263 -35.37 6.05 9.22
N SER A 264 -35.77 7.31 9.35
CA SER A 264 -35.52 8.37 8.36
C SER A 264 -34.80 9.57 9.01
N THR A 265 -34.12 10.39 8.22
CA THR A 265 -33.59 11.68 8.69
C THR A 265 -34.73 12.64 9.00
N CYS A 266 -34.68 13.32 10.14
CA CYS A 266 -35.69 14.30 10.52
C CYS A 266 -35.69 15.47 9.51
N SER A 267 -36.81 15.66 8.80
CA SER A 267 -36.95 16.69 7.77
C SER A 267 -36.76 18.11 8.30
N ALA A 268 -37.26 18.39 9.52
CA ALA A 268 -37.19 19.71 10.14
C ALA A 268 -35.77 20.18 10.51
N CYS A 269 -34.79 19.26 10.58
CA CYS A 269 -33.40 19.57 10.92
C CYS A 269 -32.36 18.90 10.01
N GLY A 270 -32.77 18.29 8.88
CA GLY A 270 -31.85 17.68 7.91
C GLY A 270 -30.90 16.60 8.45
N GLY A 271 -31.20 16.00 9.61
CA GLY A 271 -30.30 15.04 10.27
C GLY A 271 -29.45 15.59 11.42
N THR A 272 -29.48 16.89 11.73
CA THR A 272 -28.64 17.47 12.81
C THR A 272 -29.14 17.10 14.21
N GLY A 273 -30.44 17.17 14.44
CA GLY A 273 -31.03 17.20 15.78
C GLY A 273 -31.16 18.62 16.37
N GLU A 274 -30.66 19.63 15.67
CA GLU A 274 -30.58 21.03 16.12
C GLU A 274 -31.14 21.99 15.06
N ASN A 275 -32.07 22.84 15.47
CA ASN A 275 -32.62 23.93 14.67
C ASN A 275 -31.84 25.20 14.99
N SER A 276 -31.25 25.82 13.98
CA SER A 276 -30.60 27.14 14.08
C SER A 276 -30.95 27.99 12.87
N THR A 277 -30.86 29.32 13.01
CA THR A 277 -31.00 30.24 11.87
C THR A 277 -29.80 30.04 10.95
N PRO A 278 -29.97 29.67 9.65
CA PRO A 278 -28.85 29.39 8.77
C PRO A 278 -28.00 30.64 8.53
N CYS A 279 -26.69 30.46 8.37
CA CYS A 279 -25.76 31.53 8.04
C CYS A 279 -25.89 31.96 6.57
N ASN A 280 -26.12 33.25 6.34
CA ASN A 280 -26.36 33.85 5.01
C ASN A 280 -25.31 33.53 3.94
N THR A 281 -24.06 33.23 4.32
CA THR A 281 -22.93 33.02 3.38
C THR A 281 -22.65 31.56 3.02
N CYS A 282 -23.19 30.59 3.76
CA CYS A 282 -23.03 29.15 3.49
C CYS A 282 -24.36 28.37 3.52
N SER A 283 -25.49 29.08 3.68
CA SER A 283 -26.86 28.55 3.70
C SER A 283 -27.07 27.35 4.65
N GLY A 284 -26.25 27.24 5.70
CA GLY A 284 -26.30 26.18 6.70
C GLY A 284 -25.21 25.09 6.61
N ASP A 285 -24.49 24.93 5.49
CA ASP A 285 -23.47 23.86 5.36
C ASP A 285 -22.19 24.12 6.18
N GLY A 286 -21.97 25.36 6.62
CA GLY A 286 -20.79 25.76 7.41
C GLY A 286 -19.50 25.89 6.59
N ARG A 287 -19.52 25.57 5.30
CA ARG A 287 -18.37 25.69 4.38
C ARG A 287 -18.71 26.59 3.20
N VAL A 288 -17.69 27.13 2.52
CA VAL A 288 -17.82 27.97 1.33
C VAL A 288 -16.80 27.56 0.28
N ARG A 289 -17.18 27.57 -0.99
CA ARG A 289 -16.25 27.26 -2.09
C ARG A 289 -15.33 28.47 -2.34
N LYS A 290 -14.03 28.24 -2.36
CA LYS A 290 -13.01 29.27 -2.65
C LYS A 290 -11.91 28.71 -3.55
N SER A 291 -11.35 29.59 -4.36
CA SER A 291 -10.07 29.38 -5.05
C SER A 291 -8.92 29.70 -4.09
N LYS A 292 -7.97 28.78 -3.93
CA LYS A 292 -6.73 29.00 -3.17
C LYS A 292 -5.52 28.62 -4.03
N ARG A 293 -4.52 29.50 -4.06
CA ARG A 293 -3.19 29.22 -4.61
C ARG A 293 -2.35 28.43 -3.60
N ILE A 294 -1.70 27.38 -4.05
CA ILE A 294 -0.83 26.51 -3.25
C ILE A 294 0.47 26.31 -4.01
N SER A 295 1.60 26.65 -3.38
CA SER A 295 2.93 26.40 -3.92
C SER A 295 3.32 24.93 -3.71
N LEU A 296 3.40 24.17 -4.80
CA LEU A 296 3.73 22.75 -4.79
C LEU A 296 5.19 22.53 -5.18
N LYS A 297 6.00 22.02 -4.25
CA LYS A 297 7.38 21.58 -4.51
C LYS A 297 7.39 20.13 -5.01
N VAL A 298 7.50 19.94 -6.33
CA VAL A 298 7.67 18.62 -6.94
C VAL A 298 9.14 18.19 -6.83
N PRO A 299 9.45 17.03 -6.22
CA PRO A 299 10.82 16.55 -6.11
C PRO A 299 11.40 16.12 -7.46
N ALA A 300 12.73 16.17 -7.58
CA ALA A 300 13.44 15.71 -8.76
C ALA A 300 13.30 14.18 -8.96
N GLY A 301 13.13 13.76 -10.21
CA GLY A 301 13.10 12.34 -10.60
C GLY A 301 11.73 11.67 -10.52
N VAL A 302 10.63 12.41 -10.36
CA VAL A 302 9.27 11.83 -10.31
C VAL A 302 8.88 11.07 -11.58
N ASP A 303 8.10 10.01 -11.41
CA ASP A 303 7.56 9.17 -12.50
C ASP A 303 6.09 9.51 -12.80
N ALA A 304 5.63 9.17 -14.00
CA ALA A 304 4.21 9.29 -14.36
C ALA A 304 3.35 8.37 -13.46
N GLY A 305 2.20 8.87 -13.01
CA GLY A 305 1.34 8.21 -12.03
C GLY A 305 1.78 8.36 -10.57
N SER A 306 2.90 9.05 -10.28
CA SER A 306 3.30 9.40 -8.92
C SER A 306 2.22 10.24 -8.22
N ARG A 307 2.02 10.02 -6.91
CA ARG A 307 1.05 10.76 -6.09
C ARG A 307 1.74 11.51 -4.96
N LEU A 308 1.62 12.84 -4.96
CA LEU A 308 2.17 13.73 -3.93
C LEU A 308 1.04 14.22 -3.02
N ARG A 309 1.14 13.90 -1.72
CA ARG A 309 0.14 14.23 -0.69
C ARG A 309 0.50 15.55 0.01
N VAL A 310 -0.34 16.58 -0.16
CA VAL A 310 -0.26 17.85 0.58
C VAL A 310 -1.31 17.84 1.69
N ARG A 311 -0.86 17.99 2.94
CA ARG A 311 -1.71 17.78 4.13
C ARG A 311 -2.60 18.99 4.43
N GLY A 312 -3.87 18.75 4.74
CA GLY A 312 -4.87 19.77 5.10
C GLY A 312 -5.32 20.69 3.96
N GLU A 313 -4.91 20.38 2.73
CA GLU A 313 -5.23 21.17 1.53
C GLU A 313 -6.42 20.64 0.71
N GLY A 314 -7.06 19.56 1.16
CA GLY A 314 -8.34 19.08 0.64
C GLY A 314 -9.52 19.95 1.07
N ASN A 315 -10.74 19.38 1.06
CA ASN A 315 -11.93 20.11 1.51
C ASN A 315 -11.94 20.25 3.04
N ALA A 316 -12.55 21.32 3.55
CA ALA A 316 -12.87 21.47 4.96
C ALA A 316 -13.89 20.42 5.44
N GLY A 317 -13.67 19.91 6.66
CA GLY A 317 -14.59 19.04 7.36
C GLY A 317 -15.92 19.72 7.69
N ARG A 318 -16.97 18.91 7.82
CA ARG A 318 -18.30 19.41 8.23
C ARG A 318 -18.26 19.74 9.72
N ARG A 319 -18.89 20.86 10.10
CA ARG A 319 -19.06 21.30 11.51
C ARG A 319 -17.75 21.51 12.26
N GLY A 320 -16.75 22.07 11.60
CA GLY A 320 -15.42 22.30 12.20
C GLY A 320 -14.58 21.03 12.35
N GLY A 321 -14.91 19.94 11.63
CA GLY A 321 -14.00 18.80 11.48
C GLY A 321 -12.72 19.18 10.71
N PRO A 322 -11.63 18.40 10.86
CA PRO A 322 -10.38 18.67 10.18
C PRO A 322 -10.57 18.66 8.65
N PRO A 323 -9.81 19.47 7.89
CA PRO A 323 -9.78 19.36 6.45
C PRO A 323 -9.14 18.03 6.01
N GLY A 324 -9.63 17.48 4.91
CA GLY A 324 -8.95 16.37 4.20
C GLY A 324 -7.69 16.85 3.49
N ASP A 325 -7.07 15.94 2.74
CA ASP A 325 -5.80 16.17 2.06
C ASP A 325 -5.98 16.41 0.55
N LEU A 326 -4.93 16.96 -0.07
CA LEU A 326 -4.82 17.11 -1.52
C LEU A 326 -3.83 16.07 -2.05
N PHE A 327 -4.32 15.17 -2.90
CA PHE A 327 -3.49 14.23 -3.65
C PHE A 327 -3.24 14.78 -5.06
N VAL A 328 -2.03 15.27 -5.30
CA VAL A 328 -1.59 15.66 -6.64
C VAL A 328 -1.12 14.41 -7.37
N ALA A 329 -1.86 13.98 -8.39
CA ALA A 329 -1.42 12.97 -9.34
C ALA A 329 -0.54 13.63 -10.41
N ILE A 330 0.63 13.05 -10.69
CA ILE A 330 1.62 13.61 -11.62
C ILE A 330 1.55 12.85 -12.95
N ASP A 331 1.12 13.54 -14.00
CA ASP A 331 1.15 13.04 -15.38
C ASP A 331 2.31 13.69 -16.12
N VAL A 332 3.19 12.88 -16.74
CA VAL A 332 4.39 13.39 -17.43
C VAL A 332 4.22 13.26 -18.94
N ILE A 333 4.32 14.39 -19.66
CA ILE A 333 4.36 14.41 -21.12
C ILE A 333 5.71 13.81 -21.57
N PRO A 334 5.72 12.71 -22.36
CA PRO A 334 6.96 12.10 -22.83
C PRO A 334 7.66 12.95 -23.89
N ASP A 335 9.00 12.99 -23.84
CA ASP A 335 9.82 13.65 -24.85
C ASP A 335 9.99 12.74 -26.08
N PRO A 336 9.89 13.26 -27.32
CA PRO A 336 9.99 12.46 -28.54
C PRO A 336 11.42 11.99 -28.85
N VAL A 337 12.44 12.63 -28.26
CA VAL A 337 13.87 12.38 -28.47
C VAL A 337 14.44 11.53 -27.32
N LEU A 338 14.08 11.86 -26.08
CA LEU A 338 14.60 11.23 -24.87
C LEU A 338 13.53 10.34 -24.22
N LYS A 339 13.80 9.03 -24.14
CA LYS A 339 12.89 8.07 -23.49
C LYS A 339 13.46 7.67 -22.13
N ARG A 340 12.66 7.74 -21.07
CA ARG A 340 13.04 7.24 -19.74
C ARG A 340 12.88 5.72 -19.70
N ASP A 341 13.80 5.07 -18.99
CA ASP A 341 13.87 3.63 -18.76
C ASP A 341 14.32 3.44 -17.31
N ASP A 342 13.34 3.39 -16.40
CA ASP A 342 13.49 3.59 -14.95
C ASP A 342 14.32 4.83 -14.57
N THR A 343 15.55 4.65 -14.07
CA THR A 343 16.49 5.74 -13.73
C THR A 343 17.38 6.17 -14.90
N ASN A 344 17.39 5.39 -15.99
CA ASN A 344 18.20 5.64 -17.16
C ASN A 344 17.43 6.40 -18.25
N ILE A 345 18.15 6.91 -19.24
CA ILE A 345 17.57 7.60 -20.39
C ILE A 345 18.07 6.95 -21.68
N LEU A 346 17.17 6.37 -22.46
CA LEU A 346 17.44 5.84 -23.79
C LEU A 346 17.40 6.98 -24.81
N TYR A 347 18.49 7.12 -25.56
CA TYR A 347 18.57 7.97 -26.75
C TYR A 347 19.00 7.14 -27.97
N SER A 348 18.34 7.35 -29.11
CA SER A 348 18.72 6.71 -30.37
C SER A 348 19.52 7.68 -31.23
N CYS A 349 20.84 7.52 -31.26
CA CYS A 349 21.73 8.36 -32.04
C CYS A 349 21.80 7.82 -33.49
N LYS A 350 21.43 8.65 -34.46
CA LYS A 350 21.59 8.37 -35.90
C LYS A 350 23.00 8.76 -36.33
N VAL A 351 23.73 7.83 -36.94
CA VAL A 351 25.14 7.99 -37.31
C VAL A 351 25.35 7.54 -38.76
N SER A 352 26.15 8.25 -39.54
CA SER A 352 26.47 7.82 -40.92
C SER A 352 27.28 6.51 -40.90
N TYR A 353 27.14 5.69 -41.93
CA TYR A 353 28.00 4.52 -42.12
C TYR A 353 29.49 4.89 -42.20
N ILE A 354 29.82 6.07 -42.73
CA ILE A 354 31.21 6.59 -42.80
C ILE A 354 31.71 6.92 -41.39
N ASP A 355 30.93 7.67 -40.62
CA ASP A 355 31.23 8.05 -39.22
C ASP A 355 31.38 6.82 -38.30
N ALA A 356 30.55 5.78 -38.52
CA ALA A 356 30.63 4.53 -37.77
C ALA A 356 31.92 3.73 -38.06
N ILE A 357 32.45 3.83 -39.29
CA ILE A 357 33.71 3.19 -39.69
C ILE A 357 34.91 3.98 -39.14
N LEU A 358 34.97 5.30 -39.40
CA LEU A 358 36.12 6.15 -39.07
C LEU A 358 36.17 6.57 -37.59
N GLY A 359 35.04 6.55 -36.90
CA GLY A 359 34.87 7.18 -35.60
C GLY A 359 34.66 8.69 -35.74
N THR A 360 33.88 9.28 -34.84
CA THR A 360 33.47 10.69 -34.91
C THR A 360 33.18 11.25 -33.52
N THR A 361 32.97 12.56 -33.41
CA THR A 361 32.50 13.20 -32.16
C THR A 361 31.20 13.93 -32.45
N MET A 362 30.10 13.50 -31.83
CA MET A 362 28.76 14.04 -32.08
C MET A 362 28.16 14.70 -30.84
N LYS A 363 27.38 15.76 -31.06
CA LYS A 363 26.62 16.44 -30.00
C LYS A 363 25.35 15.67 -29.69
N ILE A 364 25.32 15.06 -28.52
CA ILE A 364 24.19 14.28 -28.03
C ILE A 364 23.31 15.16 -27.14
N PRO A 365 21.98 15.21 -27.38
CA PRO A 365 21.06 15.85 -26.45
C PRO A 365 21.01 15.03 -25.15
N THR A 366 21.34 15.66 -24.03
CA THR A 366 21.09 15.14 -22.69
C THR A 366 20.04 16.01 -22.00
N VAL A 367 19.48 15.56 -20.88
CA VAL A 367 18.54 16.37 -20.09
C VAL A 367 19.16 17.68 -19.59
N ASP A 368 20.48 17.69 -19.33
CA ASP A 368 21.23 18.86 -18.86
C ASP A 368 21.64 19.83 -19.99
N GLY A 369 21.34 19.49 -21.25
CA GLY A 369 21.82 20.20 -22.45
C GLY A 369 22.63 19.27 -23.39
N SER A 370 23.19 19.84 -24.45
CA SER A 370 23.99 19.08 -25.41
C SER A 370 25.40 18.78 -24.88
N VAL A 371 25.87 17.54 -25.03
CA VAL A 371 27.20 17.09 -24.61
C VAL A 371 27.88 16.37 -25.78
N ASP A 372 29.15 16.68 -26.04
CA ASP A 372 29.95 15.99 -27.05
C ASP A 372 30.29 14.56 -26.61
N MET A 373 29.96 13.56 -27.44
CA MET A 373 30.31 12.15 -27.22
C MET A 373 31.16 11.62 -28.37
N LYS A 374 32.28 10.96 -28.04
CA LYS A 374 33.13 10.29 -29.01
C LYS A 374 32.59 8.89 -29.33
N ILE A 375 32.31 8.64 -30.61
CA ILE A 375 31.94 7.35 -31.18
C ILE A 375 33.23 6.69 -31.68
N PRO A 376 33.59 5.47 -31.24
CA PRO A 376 34.82 4.82 -31.68
C PRO A 376 34.73 4.31 -33.13
N PRO A 377 35.86 4.20 -33.85
CA PRO A 377 35.91 3.55 -35.16
C PRO A 377 35.44 2.10 -35.08
N GLY A 378 34.78 1.63 -36.13
CA GLY A 378 34.21 0.27 -36.23
C GLY A 378 32.97 0.03 -35.36
N THR A 379 32.28 1.09 -34.91
CA THR A 379 31.05 0.96 -34.09
C THR A 379 29.97 0.19 -34.86
N GLN A 380 29.42 -0.85 -34.24
CA GLN A 380 28.43 -1.72 -34.88
C GLN A 380 27.00 -1.15 -34.77
N PRO A 381 26.11 -1.44 -35.74
CA PRO A 381 24.71 -1.07 -35.63
C PRO A 381 24.05 -1.69 -34.39
N GLY A 382 23.39 -0.87 -33.58
CA GLY A 382 22.74 -1.29 -32.35
C GLY A 382 23.64 -1.32 -31.10
N THR A 383 24.94 -1.02 -31.21
CA THR A 383 25.82 -0.84 -30.05
C THR A 383 25.26 0.25 -29.12
N THR A 384 25.20 -0.03 -27.82
CA THR A 384 24.83 0.95 -26.78
C THR A 384 26.08 1.50 -26.12
N LEU A 385 26.29 2.80 -26.21
CA LEU A 385 27.35 3.53 -25.52
C LEU A 385 26.76 4.19 -24.25
N VAL A 386 27.50 4.22 -23.16
CA VAL A 386 27.00 4.69 -21.85
C VAL A 386 27.59 6.05 -21.50
N MET A 387 26.73 7.02 -21.17
CA MET A 387 27.10 8.32 -20.62
C MET A 387 26.78 8.34 -19.12
N ALA A 388 27.80 8.16 -18.30
CA ALA A 388 27.66 8.02 -16.85
C ALA A 388 27.05 9.28 -16.19
N LYS A 389 26.16 9.09 -15.21
CA LYS A 389 25.49 10.13 -14.39
C LYS A 389 24.63 11.13 -15.18
N LYS A 390 24.24 10.81 -16.43
CA LYS A 390 23.41 11.67 -17.31
C LYS A 390 21.94 11.27 -17.41
N GLY A 391 21.53 10.23 -16.68
CA GLY A 391 20.13 9.83 -16.52
C GLY A 391 19.37 10.66 -15.47
N VAL A 392 18.34 10.04 -14.91
CA VAL A 392 17.40 10.64 -13.95
C VAL A 392 17.96 10.57 -12.52
N PRO A 393 17.81 11.61 -11.68
CA PRO A 393 18.12 11.53 -10.25
C PRO A 393 17.18 10.57 -9.50
N LEU A 394 17.71 9.84 -8.52
CA LEU A 394 16.87 9.02 -7.64
C LEU A 394 16.05 9.88 -6.67
N LEU A 395 14.79 9.49 -6.46
CA LEU A 395 13.90 10.09 -5.47
C LEU A 395 14.59 10.15 -4.09
N ASN A 396 14.49 11.33 -3.44
CA ASN A 396 15.15 11.67 -2.17
C ASN A 396 16.70 11.67 -2.19
N LYS A 397 17.36 11.42 -3.33
CA LYS A 397 18.84 11.37 -3.46
C LYS A 397 19.32 12.09 -4.74
N PRO A 398 19.15 13.42 -4.85
CA PRO A 398 19.41 14.17 -6.09
C PRO A 398 20.86 14.07 -6.61
N ASN A 399 21.84 13.84 -5.73
CA ASN A 399 23.26 13.67 -6.12
C ASN A 399 23.55 12.31 -6.80
N ILE A 400 22.63 11.35 -6.76
CA ILE A 400 22.77 10.05 -7.43
C ILE A 400 21.82 10.03 -8.62
N ARG A 401 22.39 9.91 -9.82
CA ARG A 401 21.66 9.81 -11.10
C ARG A 401 21.97 8.48 -11.77
N GLY A 402 21.02 7.97 -12.53
CA GLY A 402 21.27 6.90 -13.51
C GLY A 402 22.09 7.41 -14.70
N ASP A 403 22.18 6.59 -15.75
CA ASP A 403 23.01 6.85 -16.93
C ASP A 403 22.16 7.14 -18.17
N GLN A 404 22.76 7.81 -19.16
CA GLN A 404 22.15 7.94 -20.49
C GLN A 404 22.74 6.88 -21.43
N LEU A 405 21.87 6.02 -21.95
CA LEU A 405 22.19 4.90 -22.83
C LEU A 405 21.95 5.33 -24.28
N VAL A 406 23.05 5.53 -25.00
CA VAL A 406 23.07 5.98 -26.39
C VAL A 406 23.12 4.76 -27.31
N ARG A 407 21.97 4.36 -27.85
CA ARG A 407 21.90 3.28 -28.84
C ARG A 407 22.22 3.84 -30.22
N VAL A 408 23.31 3.38 -30.82
CA VAL A 408 23.77 3.80 -32.15
C VAL A 408 22.92 3.11 -33.23
N GLN A 409 22.32 3.91 -34.09
CA GLN A 409 21.61 3.47 -35.30
C GLN A 409 22.40 3.97 -36.51
N VAL A 410 23.06 3.06 -37.21
CA VAL A 410 23.84 3.39 -38.42
C VAL A 410 22.87 3.53 -39.59
N GLU A 411 22.82 4.72 -40.20
CA GLU A 411 21.98 4.98 -41.36
C GLU A 411 22.77 4.73 -42.65
N ILE A 412 22.32 3.73 -43.43
CA ILE A 412 22.86 3.40 -44.75
C ILE A 412 21.97 4.07 -45.81
N PRO A 413 22.53 4.89 -46.72
CA PRO A 413 21.74 5.59 -47.73
C PRO A 413 21.13 4.60 -48.74
N LYS A 414 19.86 4.82 -49.10
CA LYS A 414 19.12 3.97 -50.06
C LYS A 414 19.43 4.26 -51.53
N ARG A 415 20.20 5.32 -51.80
CA ARG A 415 20.64 5.77 -53.11
C ARG A 415 22.05 6.34 -52.93
N LEU A 416 22.94 6.05 -53.87
CA LEU A 416 24.29 6.59 -53.96
C LEU A 416 24.41 7.31 -55.31
N SER A 417 25.26 8.33 -55.38
CA SER A 417 25.75 8.88 -56.64
C SER A 417 26.71 7.89 -57.32
N ASP A 418 26.95 8.08 -58.63
CA ASP A 418 27.86 7.22 -59.39
C ASP A 418 29.30 7.27 -58.86
N ASP A 419 29.73 8.39 -58.29
CA ASP A 419 31.08 8.53 -57.71
C ASP A 419 31.20 7.88 -56.33
N GLU A 420 30.20 8.03 -55.46
CA GLU A 420 30.14 7.25 -54.20
C GLU A 420 30.10 5.74 -54.48
N LYS A 421 29.39 5.33 -55.54
CA LYS A 421 29.30 3.92 -55.94
C LYS A 421 30.66 3.37 -56.39
N LYS A 422 31.45 4.11 -57.18
CA LYS A 422 32.83 3.73 -57.56
C LYS A 422 33.70 3.53 -56.32
N LEU A 423 33.69 4.50 -55.39
CA LEU A 423 34.49 4.43 -54.15
C LEU A 423 34.10 3.24 -53.26
N VAL A 424 32.81 2.88 -53.20
CA VAL A 424 32.33 1.69 -52.48
C VAL A 424 32.73 0.39 -53.19
N GLU A 425 32.75 0.37 -54.53
CA GLU A 425 33.24 -0.77 -55.32
C GLU A 425 34.76 -0.97 -55.17
N GLU A 426 35.54 0.10 -55.14
CA GLU A 426 36.98 0.08 -54.83
C GLU A 426 37.24 -0.49 -53.42
N LEU A 427 36.53 0.01 -52.40
CA LEU A 427 36.59 -0.53 -51.03
C LEU A 427 36.20 -2.01 -50.97
N ALA A 428 35.17 -2.43 -51.71
CA ALA A 428 34.77 -3.82 -51.79
C ALA A 428 35.86 -4.70 -52.44
N ASN A 429 36.57 -4.19 -53.46
CA ASN A 429 37.66 -4.91 -54.11
C ASN A 429 38.92 -5.00 -53.24
N LEU A 430 39.27 -3.95 -52.50
CA LEU A 430 40.34 -3.98 -51.48
C LEU A 430 40.05 -5.00 -50.36
N ASN A 431 38.79 -5.11 -49.93
CA ASN A 431 38.38 -6.10 -48.92
C ASN A 431 38.41 -7.54 -49.46
N LYS A 432 37.99 -7.77 -50.72
CA LYS A 432 38.16 -9.08 -51.39
C LYS A 432 39.64 -9.46 -51.52
N ALA A 433 40.51 -8.51 -51.87
CA ALA A 433 41.96 -8.73 -51.99
C ALA A 433 42.64 -9.05 -50.65
N LYS A 434 42.04 -8.66 -49.51
CA LYS A 434 42.47 -9.04 -48.15
C LYS A 434 41.94 -10.40 -47.68
N ALA A 435 40.93 -10.96 -48.33
CA ALA A 435 40.32 -12.24 -47.93
C ALA A 435 41.13 -13.54 -48.19
N PRO A 436 42.14 -13.65 -49.08
CA PRO A 436 42.69 -14.94 -49.48
C PRO A 436 43.75 -15.52 -48.51
N ASN A 437 43.66 -15.25 -47.21
CA ASN A 437 44.63 -15.81 -46.25
C ASN A 437 44.10 -16.05 -44.81
N SER A 438 42.80 -16.29 -44.63
CA SER A 438 42.26 -16.80 -43.35
C SER A 438 42.58 -18.28 -43.16
N LYS A 439 43.87 -18.62 -42.97
CA LYS A 439 44.29 -19.96 -42.57
C LYS A 439 43.97 -20.20 -41.09
N ARG A 440 42.95 -21.03 -40.88
CA ARG A 440 42.77 -22.02 -39.81
C ARG A 440 43.18 -21.62 -38.38
#